data_AF-A0A956A6C3-F1
#
_entry.id   AF-A0A956A6C3-F1
#
_cell.length_a   1.000
_cell.length_b   1.000
_cell.length_c   1.000
_cell.angle_alpha   90.00
_cell.angle_beta   90.00
_cell.angle_gamma   90.00
#
_symmetry.space_group_name_H-M   'P 1'
#
loop_
_entity.id
_entity.type
_entity.pdbx_description
1 polymer ?
#
loop_
_entity_poly.entity_id
_entity_poly.type
_entity_poly.pdbx_seq_one_letter_code
_entity_poly.pdbx_strand_id
1 'polypeptide(L)'
;EWGYWQQDYAVGLWHWDVDVSLDQVVAELVEPFCPVAAWPDGCAAGREAAAVLDAAMADQVDTFLTAVDWEGRAGGLYAYFAGEDPGDEIAAVTGFEFRPVKVAFQRVLRWSDAQAQHFAETDLAALAAFAERWDALLARLEAVRADVPDEGVRWFEELRDGVAIDALRAHQTHGLYAAILAFRAAPKDDPAVTTPLAEAAAALADAEAVIRRREAMYRYPAAQEYGGGLTPETAVDNGTTYPYRVHTKTHLMTYWLNRDAEVAAILAGDEDDGPRLEVGPTFADPGVAAQIAWPDLPGLGGSLAMGDGATVTPPTTEHAYAATPAIWAVSGVLTSLGSEIPVAGTLVRTTHRARADGLALAEPDSDVARTVLESLAPPFLVAIDTESTPPVLAFATDGDQDGDAPFDGVTRVPLDEAGETAFTSAPVLLSLPIADPSSGNVAATLRVQAAIFSGPLLEGDFAGDVAIAGDLVIDDLVDAL
;
A
#
# COMPACT_ATOMS: atom_id res chain seq x y z
N GLU A 1 -16.92 -12.42 0.37
CA GLU A 1 -16.84 -11.46 1.50
C GLU A 1 -18.15 -10.71 1.76
N TRP A 2 -18.92 -10.35 0.73
CA TRP A 2 -20.00 -9.36 0.88
C TRP A 2 -21.43 -9.90 1.11
N GLY A 3 -21.70 -11.14 0.73
CA GLY A 3 -22.96 -11.85 1.02
C GLY A 3 -22.92 -12.65 2.33
N TYR A 4 -22.34 -12.07 3.40
CA TYR A 4 -21.90 -12.78 4.61
C TYR A 4 -22.96 -13.74 5.19
N TRP A 5 -24.19 -13.29 5.38
CA TRP A 5 -25.23 -14.10 6.02
C TRP A 5 -25.89 -15.07 5.04
N GLN A 6 -26.08 -14.66 3.78
CA GLN A 6 -26.65 -15.53 2.76
C GLN A 6 -25.67 -16.64 2.35
N GLN A 7 -24.37 -16.35 2.31
CA GLN A 7 -23.30 -17.31 2.09
C GLN A 7 -23.21 -18.28 3.28
N ASP A 8 -23.18 -17.79 4.51
CA ASP A 8 -23.15 -18.64 5.71
C ASP A 8 -24.40 -19.53 5.81
N TYR A 9 -25.57 -19.00 5.42
CA TYR A 9 -26.81 -19.79 5.32
C TYR A 9 -26.68 -20.91 4.28
N ALA A 10 -26.23 -20.59 3.06
CA ALA A 10 -26.03 -21.56 2.00
C ALA A 10 -25.04 -22.67 2.41
N VAL A 11 -23.90 -22.28 2.98
CA VAL A 11 -22.89 -23.21 3.50
C VAL A 11 -23.47 -24.06 4.63
N GLY A 12 -24.19 -23.45 5.57
CA GLY A 12 -24.85 -24.16 6.66
C GLY A 12 -25.89 -25.18 6.16
N LEU A 13 -26.63 -24.84 5.12
CA LEU A 13 -27.61 -25.71 4.48
C LEU A 13 -26.92 -26.93 3.86
N TRP A 14 -25.84 -26.73 3.09
CA TRP A 14 -25.04 -27.84 2.53
C TRP A 14 -24.37 -28.72 3.59
N HIS A 15 -24.00 -28.16 4.74
CA HIS A 15 -23.46 -28.94 5.85
C HIS A 15 -24.52 -29.83 6.51
N TRP A 16 -25.78 -29.36 6.53
CA TRP A 16 -26.90 -30.10 7.08
C TRP A 16 -27.44 -31.15 6.11
N ASP A 17 -27.55 -30.80 4.83
CA ASP A 17 -28.04 -31.64 3.75
C ASP A 17 -27.14 -31.51 2.51
N VAL A 18 -26.24 -32.48 2.34
CA VAL A 18 -25.27 -32.52 1.23
C VAL A 18 -25.92 -32.80 -0.12
N ASP A 19 -27.17 -33.27 -0.14
CA ASP A 19 -27.91 -33.59 -1.37
C ASP A 19 -28.68 -32.37 -1.92
N VAL A 20 -28.70 -31.24 -1.21
CA VAL A 20 -29.36 -30.02 -1.68
C VAL A 20 -28.60 -29.43 -2.87
N SER A 21 -29.29 -29.23 -3.99
CA SER A 21 -28.71 -28.65 -5.20
C SER A 21 -28.54 -27.14 -5.08
N LEU A 22 -27.64 -26.56 -5.89
CA LEU A 22 -27.44 -25.11 -5.95
C LEU A 22 -28.75 -24.37 -6.25
N ASP A 23 -29.55 -24.85 -7.22
CA ASP A 23 -30.84 -24.27 -7.56
C ASP A 23 -31.80 -24.22 -6.37
N GLN A 24 -31.79 -25.25 -5.52
CA GLN A 24 -32.61 -25.28 -4.30
C GLN A 24 -32.09 -24.25 -3.27
N VAL A 25 -30.78 -24.13 -3.10
CA VAL A 25 -30.17 -23.11 -2.22
C VAL A 25 -30.54 -21.71 -2.69
N VAL A 26 -30.39 -21.42 -3.98
CA VAL A 26 -30.76 -20.13 -4.57
C VAL A 26 -32.24 -19.85 -4.38
N ALA A 27 -33.11 -20.84 -4.60
CA ALA A 27 -34.55 -20.70 -4.37
C ALA A 27 -34.85 -20.31 -2.92
N GLU A 28 -34.25 -20.99 -1.93
CA GLU A 28 -34.42 -20.65 -0.51
C GLU A 28 -33.89 -19.25 -0.16
N LEU A 29 -32.74 -18.84 -0.73
CA LEU A 29 -32.16 -17.52 -0.48
C LEU A 29 -33.06 -16.38 -0.95
N VAL A 30 -33.86 -16.60 -1.99
CA VAL A 30 -34.76 -15.58 -2.56
C VAL A 30 -36.22 -15.69 -2.09
N GLU A 31 -36.59 -16.75 -1.36
CA GLU A 31 -37.94 -16.88 -0.77
C GLU A 31 -38.35 -15.65 0.05
N PRO A 32 -37.49 -15.08 0.94
CA PRO A 32 -37.79 -13.85 1.68
C PRO A 32 -38.20 -12.67 0.79
N PHE A 33 -37.84 -12.67 -0.49
CA PHE A 33 -38.16 -11.58 -1.41
C PHE A 33 -39.61 -11.63 -1.91
N CYS A 34 -40.37 -12.63 -1.47
CA CYS A 34 -41.74 -12.87 -1.86
C CYS A 34 -42.67 -12.86 -0.64
N PRO A 35 -43.94 -12.43 -0.81
CA PRO A 35 -44.94 -12.61 0.23
C PRO A 35 -45.06 -14.09 0.61
N VAL A 36 -45.24 -14.39 1.90
CA VAL A 36 -45.34 -15.77 2.42
C VAL A 36 -46.39 -16.61 1.68
N ALA A 37 -47.48 -16.00 1.20
CA ALA A 37 -48.53 -16.68 0.44
C ALA A 37 -48.09 -17.18 -0.94
N ALA A 38 -46.94 -16.71 -1.46
CA ALA A 38 -46.35 -17.14 -2.72
C ALA A 38 -45.32 -18.26 -2.53
N TRP A 39 -45.04 -18.70 -1.31
CA TRP A 39 -44.06 -19.77 -1.07
C TRP A 39 -44.73 -21.14 -1.26
N PRO A 40 -44.08 -22.12 -1.94
CA PRO A 40 -42.71 -22.10 -2.49
C PRO A 40 -42.64 -21.69 -3.98
N ASP A 41 -43.78 -21.39 -4.63
CA ASP A 41 -43.86 -21.13 -6.08
C ASP A 41 -43.12 -19.85 -6.52
N GLY A 42 -42.83 -18.97 -5.58
CA GLY A 42 -42.11 -17.72 -5.77
C GLY A 42 -42.95 -16.59 -6.39
N CYS A 43 -42.35 -15.42 -6.49
CA CYS A 43 -42.93 -14.19 -7.01
C CYS A 43 -42.03 -13.58 -8.10
N ALA A 44 -42.44 -12.47 -8.72
CA ALA A 44 -41.65 -11.81 -9.75
C ALA A 44 -40.29 -11.32 -9.21
N ALA A 45 -40.27 -10.66 -8.05
CA ALA A 45 -39.04 -10.18 -7.42
C ALA A 45 -38.07 -11.33 -7.09
N GLY A 46 -38.55 -12.40 -6.45
CA GLY A 46 -37.73 -13.58 -6.14
C GLY A 46 -37.14 -14.24 -7.39
N ARG A 47 -37.93 -14.41 -8.46
CA ARG A 47 -37.43 -14.97 -9.73
C ARG A 47 -36.39 -14.09 -10.40
N GLU A 48 -36.59 -12.77 -10.39
CA GLU A 48 -35.61 -11.84 -10.96
C GLU A 48 -34.31 -11.85 -10.16
N ALA A 49 -34.39 -11.84 -8.83
CA ALA A 49 -33.23 -11.91 -7.96
C ALA A 49 -32.45 -13.23 -8.11
N ALA A 50 -33.15 -14.36 -8.23
CA ALA A 50 -32.51 -15.65 -8.54
C ALA A 50 -31.79 -15.60 -9.89
N ALA A 51 -32.43 -15.07 -10.93
CA ALA A 51 -31.81 -14.92 -12.25
C ALA A 51 -30.62 -13.96 -12.26
N VAL A 52 -30.59 -12.95 -11.38
CA VAL A 52 -29.41 -12.09 -11.18
C VAL A 52 -28.31 -12.86 -10.48
N LEU A 53 -28.61 -13.61 -9.42
CA LEU A 53 -27.62 -14.40 -8.68
C LEU A 53 -26.98 -15.47 -9.59
N ASP A 54 -27.78 -16.18 -10.40
CA ASP A 54 -27.27 -17.14 -11.38
C ASP A 54 -26.33 -16.49 -12.41
N ALA A 55 -26.71 -15.31 -12.92
CA ALA A 55 -25.89 -14.57 -13.86
C ALA A 55 -24.58 -14.07 -13.23
N ALA A 56 -24.63 -13.58 -11.99
CA ALA A 56 -23.45 -13.15 -11.25
C ALA A 56 -22.50 -14.32 -10.98
N MET A 57 -23.01 -15.46 -10.49
CA MET A 57 -22.20 -16.65 -10.25
C MET A 57 -21.55 -17.18 -11.53
N ALA A 58 -22.29 -17.23 -12.65
CA ALA A 58 -21.76 -17.65 -13.93
C ALA A 58 -20.64 -16.70 -14.41
N ASP A 59 -20.85 -15.38 -14.32
CA ASP A 59 -19.86 -14.38 -14.72
C ASP A 59 -18.60 -14.41 -13.82
N GLN A 60 -18.74 -14.68 -12.51
CA GLN A 60 -17.59 -14.89 -11.62
C GLN A 60 -16.82 -16.17 -11.97
N VAL A 61 -17.49 -17.28 -12.29
CA VAL A 61 -16.80 -18.50 -12.73
C VAL A 61 -16.02 -18.26 -14.02
N ASP A 62 -16.63 -17.56 -14.98
CA ASP A 62 -15.97 -17.24 -16.24
C ASP A 62 -14.80 -16.28 -16.03
N THR A 63 -14.98 -15.22 -15.25
CA THR A 63 -14.01 -14.12 -15.11
C THR A 63 -12.91 -14.41 -14.08
N PHE A 64 -13.22 -15.09 -12.97
CA PHE A 64 -12.29 -15.29 -11.85
C PHE A 64 -11.67 -16.69 -11.80
N LEU A 65 -12.22 -17.67 -12.51
CA LEU A 65 -11.70 -19.05 -12.47
C LEU A 65 -11.23 -19.53 -13.84
N THR A 66 -11.98 -19.21 -14.89
CA THR A 66 -11.77 -19.80 -16.22
C THR A 66 -10.91 -18.90 -17.12
N ALA A 67 -11.11 -17.59 -17.05
CA ALA A 67 -10.33 -16.62 -17.81
C ALA A 67 -8.85 -16.64 -17.41
N VAL A 68 -8.01 -16.13 -18.30
CA VAL A 68 -6.60 -15.87 -18.05
C VAL A 68 -6.35 -14.38 -17.93
N ASP A 69 -5.40 -14.00 -17.08
CA ASP A 69 -4.95 -12.61 -16.95
C ASP A 69 -4.03 -12.20 -18.12
N TRP A 70 -3.52 -10.97 -18.08
CA TRP A 70 -2.67 -10.44 -19.15
C TRP A 70 -1.37 -11.24 -19.36
N GLU A 71 -0.88 -11.94 -18.34
CA GLU A 71 0.29 -12.82 -18.41
C GLU A 71 -0.07 -14.25 -18.86
N GLY A 72 -1.36 -14.54 -19.03
CA GLY A 72 -1.86 -15.88 -19.36
C GLY A 72 -1.99 -16.79 -18.13
N ARG A 73 -1.95 -16.26 -16.91
CA ARG A 73 -2.16 -17.03 -15.67
C ARG A 73 -3.64 -17.31 -15.47
N ALA A 74 -3.95 -18.50 -14.96
CA ALA A 74 -5.33 -18.87 -14.64
C ALA A 74 -5.87 -18.02 -13.49
N GLY A 75 -7.15 -17.68 -13.55
CA GLY A 75 -7.83 -16.88 -12.53
C GLY A 75 -8.30 -15.50 -13.03
N GLY A 76 -7.96 -15.14 -14.27
CA GLY A 76 -8.46 -13.95 -14.95
C GLY A 76 -8.35 -12.69 -14.10
N LEU A 77 -9.49 -12.07 -13.79
CA LEU A 77 -9.50 -10.82 -13.03
C LEU A 77 -9.44 -11.01 -11.50
N TYR A 78 -9.40 -12.23 -10.98
CA TYR A 78 -9.49 -12.50 -9.54
C TYR A 78 -8.53 -11.65 -8.69
N ALA A 79 -7.28 -11.48 -9.15
CA ALA A 79 -6.26 -10.66 -8.47
C ALA A 79 -6.74 -9.23 -8.17
N TYR A 80 -7.51 -8.63 -9.09
CA TYR A 80 -7.99 -7.25 -8.99
C TYR A 80 -9.15 -7.08 -8.00
N PHE A 81 -9.89 -8.16 -7.72
CA PHE A 81 -11.02 -8.14 -6.79
C PHE A 81 -10.60 -8.56 -5.37
N ALA A 82 -9.62 -9.46 -5.28
CA ALA A 82 -9.12 -9.94 -4.01
C ALA A 82 -8.52 -8.78 -3.20
N GLY A 83 -8.89 -8.64 -1.92
CA GLY A 83 -8.31 -7.62 -1.05
C GLY A 83 -6.86 -7.96 -0.77
N GLU A 84 -5.90 -7.18 -1.25
CA GLU A 84 -4.45 -7.45 -1.19
C GLU A 84 -3.83 -6.55 -0.13
N ASP A 85 -3.07 -7.14 0.77
CA ASP A 85 -2.24 -6.42 1.73
C ASP A 85 -0.75 -6.60 1.41
N PRO A 86 0.13 -5.79 2.03
CA PRO A 86 1.57 -5.93 1.79
C PRO A 86 2.10 -7.34 2.09
N GLY A 87 1.49 -8.08 3.02
CA GLY A 87 1.80 -9.49 3.27
C GLY A 87 1.66 -10.37 2.03
N ASP A 88 0.59 -10.20 1.26
CA ASP A 88 0.40 -10.91 -0.01
C ASP A 88 1.49 -10.54 -1.04
N GLU A 89 1.82 -9.26 -1.14
CA GLU A 89 2.82 -8.75 -2.07
C GLU A 89 4.21 -9.31 -1.73
N ILE A 90 4.59 -9.30 -0.44
CA ILE A 90 5.83 -9.89 0.10
C ILE A 90 5.89 -11.40 -0.18
N ALA A 91 4.79 -12.11 0.07
CA ALA A 91 4.73 -13.54 -0.18
C ALA A 91 4.90 -13.84 -1.68
N ALA A 92 4.21 -13.10 -2.55
CA ALA A 92 4.31 -13.28 -3.99
C ALA A 92 5.71 -13.01 -4.54
N VAL A 93 6.41 -11.97 -4.08
CA VAL A 93 7.79 -11.69 -4.53
C VAL A 93 8.78 -12.76 -4.08
N THR A 94 8.55 -13.40 -2.93
CA THR A 94 9.37 -14.53 -2.45
C THR A 94 9.03 -15.87 -3.13
N GLY A 95 8.12 -15.86 -4.11
CA GLY A 95 7.65 -17.05 -4.83
C GLY A 95 6.62 -17.87 -4.05
N PHE A 96 6.12 -17.37 -2.93
CA PHE A 96 5.04 -17.94 -2.14
C PHE A 96 3.72 -17.23 -2.45
N GLU A 97 3.10 -17.60 -3.58
CA GLU A 97 1.83 -17.03 -3.99
C GLU A 97 0.66 -17.91 -3.52
N PHE A 98 -0.06 -17.48 -2.47
CA PHE A 98 -1.29 -18.16 -2.02
C PHE A 98 -2.47 -17.88 -2.96
N ARG A 99 -2.41 -16.76 -3.68
CA ARG A 99 -3.36 -16.31 -4.68
C ARG A 99 -2.69 -15.34 -5.65
N PRO A 100 -3.17 -15.21 -6.89
CA PRO A 100 -2.71 -14.19 -7.82
C PRO A 100 -2.68 -12.79 -7.20
N VAL A 101 -1.52 -12.13 -7.22
CA VAL A 101 -1.39 -10.69 -6.86
C VAL A 101 -1.59 -9.77 -8.07
N LYS A 102 -2.00 -8.54 -7.80
CA LYS A 102 -2.19 -7.49 -8.80
C LYS A 102 -0.86 -7.08 -9.42
N VAL A 103 -0.94 -6.50 -10.61
CA VAL A 103 0.23 -5.90 -11.24
C VAL A 103 0.59 -4.61 -10.50
N ALA A 104 1.76 -4.55 -9.89
CA ALA A 104 2.26 -3.32 -9.27
C ALA A 104 2.25 -2.13 -10.27
N PHE A 105 1.78 -0.96 -9.84
CA PHE A 105 1.66 0.21 -10.75
C PHE A 105 3.04 0.66 -11.29
N GLN A 106 4.09 0.53 -10.49
CA GLN A 106 5.47 0.81 -10.88
C GLN A 106 5.95 -0.14 -12.00
N ARG A 107 5.43 -1.36 -12.06
CA ARG A 107 5.71 -2.29 -13.16
C ARG A 107 5.04 -1.83 -14.44
N VAL A 108 3.80 -1.31 -14.35
CA VAL A 108 3.07 -0.75 -15.49
C VAL A 108 3.80 0.44 -16.09
N LEU A 109 4.34 1.36 -15.27
CA LEU A 109 5.14 2.49 -15.73
C LEU A 109 6.34 2.07 -16.57
N ARG A 110 7.02 1.00 -16.16
CA ARG A 110 8.23 0.46 -16.79
C ARG A 110 7.97 -0.41 -18.02
N TRP A 111 6.71 -0.68 -18.36
CA TRP A 111 6.39 -1.47 -19.55
C TRP A 111 6.81 -0.77 -20.84
N SER A 112 7.13 -1.59 -21.83
CA SER A 112 7.13 -1.15 -23.23
C SER A 112 5.72 -0.80 -23.70
N ASP A 113 5.61 0.02 -24.75
CA ASP A 113 4.30 0.38 -25.32
C ASP A 113 3.49 -0.85 -25.75
N ALA A 114 4.16 -1.90 -26.25
CA ALA A 114 3.49 -3.14 -26.62
C ALA A 114 2.91 -3.89 -25.40
N GLN A 115 3.62 -3.92 -24.27
CA GLN A 115 3.12 -4.54 -23.04
C GLN A 115 1.97 -3.74 -22.45
N ALA A 116 2.09 -2.42 -22.41
CA ALA A 116 1.04 -1.53 -21.93
C ALA A 116 -0.22 -1.62 -22.80
N GLN A 117 -0.07 -1.68 -24.12
CA GLN A 117 -1.18 -1.88 -25.04
C GLN A 117 -1.84 -3.26 -24.85
N HIS A 118 -1.05 -4.33 -24.72
CA HIS A 118 -1.58 -5.67 -24.49
C HIS A 118 -2.39 -5.73 -23.19
N PHE A 119 -1.87 -5.19 -22.08
CA PHE A 119 -2.62 -5.09 -20.82
C PHE A 119 -3.89 -4.27 -20.95
N ALA A 120 -3.85 -3.14 -21.68
CA ALA A 120 -5.02 -2.31 -21.91
C ALA A 120 -6.12 -3.06 -22.69
N GLU A 121 -5.72 -3.86 -23.69
CA GLU A 121 -6.61 -4.66 -24.54
C GLU A 121 -7.11 -5.94 -23.86
N THR A 122 -6.44 -6.43 -22.81
CA THR A 122 -6.87 -7.60 -22.03
C THR A 122 -7.53 -7.20 -20.72
N ASP A 123 -6.77 -7.01 -19.65
CA ASP A 123 -7.26 -6.96 -18.28
C ASP A 123 -8.03 -5.67 -18.02
N LEU A 124 -7.53 -4.54 -18.54
CA LEU A 124 -8.21 -3.26 -18.35
C LEU A 124 -9.55 -3.24 -19.10
N ALA A 125 -9.58 -3.70 -20.34
CA ALA A 125 -10.82 -3.84 -21.10
C ALA A 125 -11.79 -4.82 -20.43
N ALA A 126 -11.29 -5.92 -19.86
CA ALA A 126 -12.11 -6.89 -19.15
C ALA A 126 -12.68 -6.33 -17.82
N LEU A 127 -11.92 -5.51 -17.08
CA LEU A 127 -12.40 -4.79 -15.90
C LEU A 127 -13.54 -3.82 -16.25
N ALA A 128 -13.39 -3.03 -17.32
CA ALA A 128 -14.45 -2.14 -17.79
C ALA A 128 -15.70 -2.93 -18.19
N ALA A 129 -15.53 -4.00 -18.98
CA ALA A 129 -16.64 -4.84 -19.39
C ALA A 129 -17.33 -5.55 -18.21
N PHE A 130 -16.58 -5.94 -17.18
CA PHE A 130 -17.14 -6.51 -15.96
C PHE A 130 -18.00 -5.47 -15.24
N ALA A 131 -17.48 -4.26 -15.03
CA ALA A 131 -18.20 -3.18 -14.38
C ALA A 131 -19.55 -2.89 -15.08
N GLU A 132 -19.55 -2.79 -16.41
CA GLU A 132 -20.78 -2.59 -17.20
C GLU A 132 -21.81 -3.72 -17.02
N ARG A 133 -21.36 -4.98 -17.03
CA ARG A 133 -22.26 -6.13 -16.83
C ARG A 133 -22.86 -6.13 -15.43
N TRP A 134 -22.07 -5.82 -14.41
CA TRP A 134 -22.51 -5.83 -13.02
C TRP A 134 -23.39 -4.64 -12.67
N ASP A 135 -23.15 -3.47 -13.25
CA ASP A 135 -24.08 -2.33 -13.17
C ASP A 135 -25.45 -2.69 -13.78
N ALA A 136 -25.46 -3.45 -14.88
CA ALA A 136 -26.71 -3.94 -15.47
C ALA A 136 -27.44 -4.95 -14.56
N LEU A 137 -26.71 -5.82 -13.87
CA LEU A 137 -27.29 -6.73 -12.87
C LEU A 137 -27.86 -5.96 -11.67
N LEU A 138 -27.14 -4.94 -11.19
CA LEU A 138 -27.59 -4.06 -10.12
C LEU A 138 -28.89 -3.32 -10.51
N ALA A 139 -28.95 -2.79 -11.73
CA ALA A 139 -30.14 -2.13 -12.25
C ALA A 139 -31.38 -3.06 -12.30
N ARG A 140 -31.18 -4.35 -12.60
CA ARG A 140 -32.25 -5.36 -12.58
C ARG A 140 -32.79 -5.60 -11.16
N LEU A 141 -31.92 -5.65 -10.15
CA LEU A 141 -32.33 -5.74 -8.75
C LEU A 141 -33.13 -4.49 -8.34
N GLU A 142 -32.60 -3.29 -8.61
CA GLU A 142 -33.30 -2.04 -8.27
C GLU A 142 -34.71 -1.95 -8.89
N ALA A 143 -34.90 -2.49 -10.10
CA ALA A 143 -36.20 -2.52 -10.76
C ALA A 143 -37.28 -3.34 -10.02
N VAL A 144 -36.89 -4.35 -9.24
CA VAL A 144 -37.82 -5.20 -8.46
C VAL A 144 -37.84 -4.87 -6.97
N ARG A 145 -37.02 -3.92 -6.52
CA ARG A 145 -36.90 -3.57 -5.10
C ARG A 145 -38.23 -3.21 -4.46
N ALA A 146 -39.10 -2.48 -5.17
CA ALA A 146 -40.40 -2.04 -4.65
C ALA A 146 -41.42 -3.19 -4.45
N ASP A 147 -41.19 -4.34 -5.08
CA ASP A 147 -42.04 -5.53 -4.98
C ASP A 147 -41.64 -6.47 -3.83
N VAL A 148 -40.49 -6.21 -3.20
CA VAL A 148 -39.96 -6.98 -2.06
C VAL A 148 -40.73 -6.60 -0.79
N PRO A 149 -41.31 -7.56 -0.05
CA PRO A 149 -42.01 -7.27 1.20
C PRO A 149 -41.05 -6.77 2.29
N ASP A 150 -41.56 -5.98 3.24
CA ASP A 150 -40.76 -5.35 4.30
C ASP A 150 -39.89 -6.36 5.07
N GLU A 151 -40.41 -7.56 5.32
CA GLU A 151 -39.70 -8.64 6.00
C GLU A 151 -38.50 -9.18 5.21
N GLY A 152 -38.54 -9.07 3.88
CA GLY A 152 -37.50 -9.53 2.95
C GLY A 152 -36.44 -8.48 2.63
N VAL A 153 -36.71 -7.21 2.90
CA VAL A 153 -35.87 -6.08 2.48
C VAL A 153 -34.43 -6.24 2.90
N ARG A 154 -34.16 -6.59 4.16
CA ARG A 154 -32.78 -6.70 4.67
C ARG A 154 -31.94 -7.70 3.86
N TRP A 155 -32.54 -8.82 3.48
CA TRP A 155 -31.89 -9.88 2.71
C TRP A 155 -31.72 -9.49 1.25
N PHE A 156 -32.69 -8.75 0.70
CA PHE A 156 -32.59 -8.22 -0.65
C PHE A 156 -31.47 -7.17 -0.77
N GLU A 157 -31.37 -6.26 0.20
CA GLU A 157 -30.31 -5.24 0.25
C GLU A 157 -28.92 -5.89 0.40
N GLU A 158 -28.81 -7.03 1.08
CA GLU A 158 -27.56 -7.81 1.13
C GLU A 158 -27.11 -8.28 -0.26
N LEU A 159 -28.01 -8.93 -1.01
CA LEU A 159 -27.74 -9.36 -2.38
C LEU A 159 -27.36 -8.16 -3.26
N ARG A 160 -28.14 -7.08 -3.18
CA ARG A 160 -27.87 -5.86 -3.95
C ARG A 160 -26.49 -5.29 -3.65
N ASP A 161 -26.16 -5.13 -2.37
CA ASP A 161 -24.89 -4.56 -1.93
C ASP A 161 -23.71 -5.44 -2.33
N GLY A 162 -23.89 -6.78 -2.34
CA GLY A 162 -22.90 -7.72 -2.86
C GLY A 162 -22.64 -7.56 -4.36
N VAL A 163 -23.68 -7.31 -5.17
CA VAL A 163 -23.50 -7.00 -6.60
C VAL A 163 -22.87 -5.63 -6.80
N ALA A 164 -23.30 -4.63 -6.02
CA ALA A 164 -22.81 -3.26 -6.13
C ALA A 164 -21.31 -3.14 -5.81
N ILE A 165 -20.83 -3.79 -4.75
CA ILE A 165 -19.44 -3.65 -4.32
C ILE A 165 -18.44 -4.25 -5.31
N ASP A 166 -18.79 -5.36 -5.97
CA ASP A 166 -17.97 -5.95 -7.04
C ASP A 166 -17.94 -5.04 -8.28
N ALA A 167 -19.07 -4.43 -8.67
CA ALA A 167 -19.09 -3.45 -9.75
C ALA A 167 -18.19 -2.23 -9.43
N LEU A 168 -18.30 -1.69 -8.21
CA LEU A 168 -17.51 -0.56 -7.75
C LEU A 168 -16.01 -0.89 -7.67
N ARG A 169 -15.66 -2.13 -7.30
CA ARG A 169 -14.27 -2.59 -7.29
C ARG A 169 -13.66 -2.60 -8.68
N ALA A 170 -14.43 -3.05 -9.67
CA ALA A 170 -14.03 -3.02 -11.07
C ALA A 170 -13.83 -1.59 -11.58
N HIS A 171 -14.77 -0.68 -11.28
CA HIS A 171 -14.68 0.75 -11.62
C HIS A 171 -13.44 1.41 -11.01
N GLN A 172 -13.22 1.23 -9.70
CA GLN A 172 -12.05 1.78 -9.01
C GLN A 172 -10.76 1.27 -9.64
N THR A 173 -10.63 -0.05 -9.76
CA THR A 173 -9.39 -0.67 -10.26
C THR A 173 -9.11 -0.27 -11.71
N HIS A 174 -10.14 -0.26 -12.56
CA HIS A 174 -10.03 0.25 -13.93
C HIS A 174 -9.53 1.69 -13.95
N GLY A 175 -10.16 2.59 -13.17
CA GLY A 175 -9.78 4.00 -13.12
C GLY A 175 -8.33 4.23 -12.70
N LEU A 176 -7.85 3.50 -11.68
CA LEU A 176 -6.46 3.58 -11.20
C LEU A 176 -5.46 3.14 -12.26
N TYR A 177 -5.65 1.98 -12.90
CA TYR A 177 -4.74 1.51 -13.96
C TYR A 177 -4.80 2.36 -15.22
N ALA A 178 -6.00 2.81 -15.62
CA ALA A 178 -6.16 3.70 -16.77
C ALA A 178 -5.40 5.03 -16.55
N ALA A 179 -5.45 5.58 -15.34
CA ALA A 179 -4.68 6.78 -14.98
C ALA A 179 -3.17 6.57 -15.09
N ILE A 180 -2.65 5.45 -14.56
CA ILE A 180 -1.21 5.12 -14.64
C ILE A 180 -0.77 4.92 -16.09
N LEU A 181 -1.56 4.24 -16.92
CA LEU A 181 -1.24 4.08 -18.34
C LEU A 181 -1.26 5.41 -19.09
N ALA A 182 -2.22 6.30 -18.79
CA ALA A 182 -2.28 7.63 -19.36
C ALA A 182 -1.08 8.49 -18.93
N PHE A 183 -0.67 8.37 -17.66
CA PHE A 183 0.46 9.12 -17.11
C PHE A 183 1.80 8.76 -17.77
N ARG A 184 1.96 7.55 -18.31
CA ARG A 184 3.13 7.18 -19.13
C ARG A 184 3.29 8.05 -20.37
N ALA A 185 2.19 8.62 -20.90
CA ALA A 185 2.17 9.35 -22.15
C ALA A 185 1.83 10.84 -22.00
N ALA A 186 1.39 11.28 -20.82
CA ALA A 186 0.87 12.62 -20.57
C ALA A 186 1.22 13.10 -19.15
N PRO A 187 1.36 14.42 -18.93
CA PRO A 187 1.62 14.96 -17.59
C PRO A 187 0.46 14.63 -16.63
N LYS A 188 0.73 14.58 -15.33
CA LYS A 188 -0.25 14.20 -14.30
C LYS A 188 -1.53 15.04 -14.28
N ASP A 189 -1.45 16.29 -14.72
CA ASP A 189 -2.58 17.22 -14.77
C ASP A 189 -3.40 17.07 -16.07
N ASP A 190 -3.02 16.18 -16.99
CA ASP A 190 -3.76 15.94 -18.22
C ASP A 190 -5.15 15.33 -17.92
N PRO A 191 -6.22 15.76 -18.61
CA PRO A 191 -7.54 15.14 -18.48
C PRO A 191 -7.57 13.62 -18.66
N ALA A 192 -6.67 13.06 -19.50
CA ALA A 192 -6.54 11.62 -19.68
C ALA A 192 -6.05 10.89 -18.43
N VAL A 193 -5.32 11.58 -17.55
CA VAL A 193 -4.87 11.06 -16.25
C VAL A 193 -5.89 11.37 -15.16
N THR A 194 -6.37 12.62 -15.10
CA THR A 194 -7.23 13.09 -13.99
C THR A 194 -8.67 12.58 -14.06
N THR A 195 -9.21 12.31 -15.26
CA THR A 195 -10.60 11.80 -15.39
C THR A 195 -10.74 10.39 -14.80
N PRO A 196 -9.91 9.40 -15.17
CA PRO A 196 -10.00 8.06 -14.56
C PRO A 196 -9.76 8.05 -13.05
N LEU A 197 -8.91 8.95 -12.52
CA LEU A 197 -8.72 9.11 -11.07
C LEU A 197 -9.99 9.62 -10.38
N ALA A 198 -10.66 10.60 -10.98
CA ALA A 198 -11.91 11.13 -10.44
C ALA A 198 -13.01 10.05 -10.43
N GLU A 199 -13.06 9.20 -11.45
CA GLU A 199 -13.96 8.04 -11.52
C GLU A 199 -13.62 6.99 -10.44
N ALA A 200 -12.33 6.68 -10.25
CA ALA A 200 -11.89 5.76 -9.20
C ALA A 200 -12.24 6.28 -7.79
N ALA A 201 -12.00 7.57 -7.54
CA ALA A 201 -12.35 8.21 -6.27
C ALA A 201 -13.86 8.23 -6.01
N ALA A 202 -14.68 8.41 -7.05
CA ALA A 202 -16.13 8.31 -6.94
C ALA A 202 -16.56 6.87 -6.59
N ALA A 203 -16.00 5.87 -7.27
CA ALA A 203 -16.27 4.47 -6.97
C ALA A 203 -15.86 4.08 -5.54
N LEU A 204 -14.73 4.59 -5.05
CA LEU A 204 -14.29 4.44 -3.66
C LEU A 204 -15.30 5.03 -2.67
N ALA A 205 -15.79 6.25 -2.91
CA ALA A 205 -16.77 6.90 -2.03
C ALA A 205 -18.10 6.13 -1.99
N ASP A 206 -18.56 5.62 -3.13
CA ASP A 206 -19.77 4.79 -3.21
C ASP A 206 -19.56 3.43 -2.54
N ALA A 207 -18.37 2.85 -2.64
CA ALA A 207 -17.99 1.62 -1.94
C ALA A 207 -18.02 1.81 -0.42
N GLU A 208 -17.51 2.95 0.08
CA GLU A 208 -17.64 3.30 1.50
C GLU A 208 -19.11 3.31 1.93
N ALA A 209 -19.98 3.95 1.15
CA ALA A 209 -21.41 4.01 1.46
C ALA A 209 -22.05 2.61 1.50
N VAL A 210 -21.65 1.69 0.62
CA VAL A 210 -22.08 0.28 0.65
C VAL A 210 -21.63 -0.39 1.94
N ILE A 211 -20.34 -0.27 2.27
CA ILE A 211 -19.76 -0.86 3.49
C ILE A 211 -20.49 -0.36 4.74
N ARG A 212 -20.68 0.95 4.88
CA ARG A 212 -21.38 1.55 6.03
C ARG A 212 -22.82 1.07 6.15
N ARG A 213 -23.55 0.92 5.04
CA ARG A 213 -24.91 0.35 5.06
C ARG A 213 -24.89 -1.10 5.54
N ARG A 214 -23.95 -1.92 5.06
CA ARG A 214 -23.82 -3.32 5.48
C ARG A 214 -23.46 -3.45 6.96
N GLU A 215 -22.54 -2.64 7.45
CA GLU A 215 -22.18 -2.55 8.86
C GLU A 215 -23.38 -2.21 9.75
N ALA A 216 -24.25 -1.30 9.30
CA ALA A 216 -25.49 -0.97 10.01
C ALA A 216 -26.51 -2.11 10.05
N MET A 217 -26.36 -3.11 9.18
CA MET A 217 -27.20 -4.31 9.12
C MET A 217 -26.60 -5.52 9.83
N TYR A 218 -25.46 -5.38 10.50
CA TYR A 218 -24.89 -6.46 11.30
C TYR A 218 -25.80 -6.85 12.47
N ARG A 219 -25.63 -8.09 12.95
CA ARG A 219 -26.39 -8.58 14.10
C ARG A 219 -25.94 -7.87 15.39
N TYR A 220 -24.64 -7.63 15.53
CA TYR A 220 -24.04 -6.86 16.61
C TYR A 220 -23.58 -5.48 16.11
N PRO A 221 -23.36 -4.49 17.00
CA PRO A 221 -22.77 -3.22 16.59
C PRO A 221 -21.47 -3.46 15.83
N ALA A 222 -21.24 -2.74 14.74
CA ALA A 222 -20.09 -2.98 13.87
C ALA A 222 -18.74 -2.97 14.62
N ALA A 223 -18.60 -2.10 15.63
CA ALA A 223 -17.42 -2.07 16.49
C ALA A 223 -17.12 -3.37 17.24
N GLN A 224 -18.07 -4.30 17.40
CA GLN A 224 -17.83 -5.64 17.95
C GLN A 224 -17.41 -6.65 16.88
N GLU A 225 -17.72 -6.39 15.61
CA GLU A 225 -17.46 -7.25 14.45
C GLU A 225 -16.10 -6.93 13.82
N TYR A 226 -15.71 -5.65 13.73
CA TYR A 226 -14.34 -5.21 13.38
C TYR A 226 -13.45 -5.03 14.63
N GLY A 227 -13.86 -5.64 15.75
CA GLY A 227 -13.46 -5.42 17.16
C GLY A 227 -11.98 -5.31 17.46
N GLY A 228 -11.41 -4.15 17.15
CA GLY A 228 -10.05 -3.81 17.52
C GLY A 228 -9.79 -2.36 17.88
N GLY A 229 -10.70 -1.44 17.53
CA GLY A 229 -10.37 -0.01 17.55
C GLY A 229 -9.26 0.30 16.55
N LEU A 230 -9.15 1.56 16.15
CA LEU A 230 -7.98 2.05 15.42
C LEU A 230 -6.76 2.19 16.35
N THR A 231 -7.01 2.21 17.65
CA THR A 231 -6.04 2.44 18.71
C THR A 231 -6.43 1.61 19.94
N PRO A 232 -5.50 1.37 20.89
CA PRO A 232 -5.82 0.72 22.16
C PRO A 232 -6.99 1.38 22.93
N GLU A 233 -7.15 2.70 22.81
CA GLU A 233 -8.19 3.49 23.48
C GLU A 233 -9.57 3.34 22.82
N THR A 234 -9.61 2.96 21.54
CA THR A 234 -10.85 2.74 20.78
C THR A 234 -11.18 1.25 20.64
N ALA A 235 -10.35 0.37 21.23
CA ALA A 235 -10.52 -1.06 21.16
C ALA A 235 -11.78 -1.53 21.89
N VAL A 236 -12.57 -2.34 21.21
CA VAL A 236 -13.72 -3.06 21.76
C VAL A 236 -13.38 -4.54 21.72
N ASP A 237 -13.71 -5.27 22.79
CA ASP A 237 -13.54 -6.72 22.83
C ASP A 237 -14.22 -7.35 21.60
N ASN A 238 -13.47 -8.19 20.88
CA ASN A 238 -13.98 -8.90 19.71
C ASN A 238 -15.19 -9.75 20.13
N GLY A 239 -16.36 -9.44 19.57
CA GLY A 239 -17.62 -10.11 19.86
C GLY A 239 -17.79 -11.43 19.11
N THR A 240 -16.88 -11.76 18.20
CA THR A 240 -16.95 -12.95 17.35
C THR A 240 -16.15 -14.12 17.94
N THR A 241 -16.51 -15.35 17.56
CA THR A 241 -15.74 -16.55 17.92
C THR A 241 -14.44 -16.67 17.14
N TYR A 242 -14.24 -15.83 16.12
CA TYR A 242 -13.06 -15.84 15.25
C TYR A 242 -12.07 -14.80 15.79
N PRO A 243 -10.91 -15.21 16.35
CA PRO A 243 -10.01 -14.27 17.00
C PRO A 243 -9.36 -13.30 16.00
N TYR A 244 -9.28 -13.70 14.73
CA TYR A 244 -8.76 -12.89 13.64
C TYR A 244 -9.83 -11.86 13.24
N ARG A 245 -9.48 -10.59 13.33
CA ARG A 245 -10.38 -9.44 13.15
C ARG A 245 -10.64 -9.18 11.67
N VAL A 246 -11.21 -10.16 10.98
CA VAL A 246 -11.33 -10.22 9.51
C VAL A 246 -12.08 -9.03 8.90
N HIS A 247 -12.95 -8.37 9.67
CA HIS A 247 -13.72 -7.20 9.21
C HIS A 247 -13.01 -5.86 9.39
N THR A 248 -11.86 -5.81 10.07
CA THR A 248 -11.13 -4.55 10.29
C THR A 248 -10.63 -3.95 8.98
N LYS A 249 -10.00 -4.74 8.10
CA LYS A 249 -9.52 -4.25 6.79
C LYS A 249 -10.68 -3.78 5.90
N THR A 250 -11.84 -4.41 6.00
CA THR A 250 -13.08 -3.95 5.34
C THR A 250 -13.60 -2.62 5.91
N HIS A 251 -13.69 -2.51 7.24
CA HIS A 251 -14.14 -1.30 7.94
C HIS A 251 -13.28 -0.07 7.62
N LEU A 252 -11.96 -0.29 7.55
CA LEU A 252 -10.95 0.71 7.24
C LEU A 252 -10.76 0.91 5.75
N MET A 253 -11.40 0.08 4.91
CA MET A 253 -11.22 0.07 3.47
C MET A 253 -9.75 -0.04 3.06
N THR A 254 -8.91 -0.71 3.85
CA THR A 254 -7.46 -0.82 3.63
C THR A 254 -7.15 -1.29 2.21
N TYR A 255 -7.86 -2.32 1.77
CA TYR A 255 -7.71 -2.91 0.42
C TYR A 255 -8.13 -1.98 -0.73
N TRP A 256 -8.81 -0.88 -0.45
CA TRP A 256 -9.20 0.14 -1.42
C TRP A 256 -8.24 1.33 -1.35
N LEU A 257 -8.01 1.84 -0.14
CA LEU A 257 -7.20 3.04 0.10
C LEU A 257 -5.72 2.85 -0.21
N ASN A 258 -5.16 1.65 0.00
CA ASN A 258 -3.75 1.39 -0.29
C ASN A 258 -3.43 1.62 -1.78
N ARG A 259 -4.28 1.12 -2.68
CA ARG A 259 -4.09 1.28 -4.13
C ARG A 259 -4.23 2.73 -4.59
N ASP A 260 -5.19 3.47 -4.02
CA ASP A 260 -5.31 4.92 -4.26
C ASP A 260 -4.07 5.67 -3.77
N ALA A 261 -3.55 5.32 -2.59
CA ALA A 261 -2.36 5.93 -2.01
C ALA A 261 -1.10 5.67 -2.86
N GLU A 262 -0.92 4.45 -3.36
CA GLU A 262 0.18 4.13 -4.28
C GLU A 262 0.14 4.97 -5.56
N VAL A 263 -1.03 5.08 -6.22
CA VAL A 263 -1.17 5.91 -7.41
C VAL A 263 -0.92 7.38 -7.08
N ALA A 264 -1.41 7.87 -5.94
CA ALA A 264 -1.17 9.24 -5.50
C ALA A 264 0.33 9.50 -5.26
N ALA A 265 1.06 8.58 -4.64
CA ALA A 265 2.50 8.69 -4.40
C ALA A 265 3.29 8.71 -5.72
N ILE A 266 2.95 7.81 -6.65
CA ILE A 266 3.54 7.79 -8.00
C ILE A 266 3.34 9.13 -8.72
N LEU A 267 2.12 9.68 -8.69
CA LEU A 267 1.79 10.95 -9.36
C LEU A 267 2.37 12.17 -8.61
N ALA A 268 2.64 12.04 -7.32
CA ALA A 268 3.40 13.03 -6.55
C ALA A 268 4.88 13.05 -6.94
N GLY A 269 5.40 11.93 -7.46
CA GLY A 269 6.81 11.73 -7.81
C GLY A 269 7.62 11.09 -6.69
N ASP A 270 6.97 10.46 -5.71
CA ASP A 270 7.60 9.99 -4.48
C ASP A 270 8.27 8.60 -4.63
N GLU A 271 8.12 7.88 -5.77
CA GLU A 271 8.51 6.45 -5.84
C GLU A 271 9.32 5.93 -7.06
N ASP A 272 9.76 6.72 -8.06
CA ASP A 272 10.31 6.09 -9.30
C ASP A 272 11.84 6.16 -9.48
N ASP A 273 12.45 5.04 -9.88
CA ASP A 273 13.85 4.84 -10.32
C ASP A 273 14.12 5.50 -11.70
N GLY A 274 13.56 6.68 -11.94
CA GLY A 274 13.91 7.49 -13.10
C GLY A 274 15.40 7.84 -13.10
N PRO A 275 15.95 8.46 -14.15
CA PRO A 275 17.25 9.11 -14.05
C PRO A 275 17.17 10.09 -12.88
N ARG A 276 17.79 9.72 -11.76
CA ARG A 276 17.82 10.50 -10.53
C ARG A 276 19.07 11.34 -10.53
N LEU A 277 18.98 12.46 -9.82
CA LEU A 277 20.19 13.13 -9.40
C LEU A 277 20.89 12.20 -8.41
N GLU A 278 22.13 11.84 -8.68
CA GLU A 278 22.96 11.13 -7.72
C GLU A 278 24.00 12.10 -7.17
N VAL A 279 24.13 12.12 -5.84
CA VAL A 279 25.19 12.90 -5.18
C VAL A 279 25.88 11.97 -4.19
N GLY A 280 27.15 11.63 -4.47
CA GLY A 280 27.87 10.61 -3.70
C GLY A 280 29.39 10.87 -3.66
N PRO A 281 30.15 10.28 -2.73
CA PRO A 281 29.66 9.47 -1.64
C PRO A 281 28.83 10.31 -0.64
N THR A 282 27.75 9.73 -0.13
CA THR A 282 26.86 10.40 0.82
C THR A 282 27.50 10.45 2.19
N PHE A 283 28.04 9.33 2.67
CA PHE A 283 28.84 9.24 3.88
C PHE A 283 30.33 9.22 3.56
N ALA A 284 31.07 10.26 3.96
CA ALA A 284 32.50 10.33 3.72
C ALA A 284 33.27 11.09 4.80
N ASP A 285 34.60 10.97 4.78
CA ASP A 285 35.49 11.77 5.63
C ASP A 285 35.39 13.27 5.29
N PRO A 286 35.67 14.16 6.26
CA PRO A 286 35.76 15.59 6.01
C PRO A 286 36.74 15.90 4.86
N GLY A 287 36.35 16.84 3.98
CA GLY A 287 37.15 17.26 2.83
C GLY A 287 37.07 16.35 1.60
N VAL A 288 36.36 15.22 1.65
CA VAL A 288 36.06 14.42 0.45
C VAL A 288 35.00 15.13 -0.40
N ALA A 289 35.30 15.34 -1.68
CA ALA A 289 34.38 15.97 -2.62
C ALA A 289 33.18 15.06 -2.94
N ALA A 290 32.00 15.66 -3.10
CA ALA A 290 30.83 14.99 -3.64
C ALA A 290 30.89 14.99 -5.18
N GLN A 291 30.76 13.81 -5.78
CA GLN A 291 30.47 13.62 -7.19
C GLN A 291 28.97 13.82 -7.42
N ILE A 292 28.62 14.45 -8.53
CA ILE A 292 27.25 14.79 -8.91
C ILE A 292 26.98 14.19 -10.29
N ALA A 293 26.08 13.21 -10.36
CA ALA A 293 25.56 12.70 -11.62
C ALA A 293 24.19 13.33 -11.86
N TRP A 294 24.12 14.24 -12.83
CA TRP A 294 22.86 14.86 -13.21
C TRP A 294 22.02 13.88 -14.04
N PRO A 295 20.69 13.89 -13.88
CA PRO A 295 19.83 13.01 -14.66
C PRO A 295 19.84 13.40 -16.14
N ASP A 296 19.82 12.43 -17.05
CA ASP A 296 19.78 12.70 -18.50
C ASP A 296 18.36 13.09 -18.95
N LEU A 297 17.95 14.31 -18.59
CA LEU A 297 16.65 14.87 -18.92
C LEU A 297 16.76 15.92 -20.03
N PRO A 298 15.87 15.90 -21.04
CA PRO A 298 15.84 16.91 -22.09
C PRO A 298 15.72 18.33 -21.52
N GLY A 299 16.69 19.18 -21.86
CA GLY A 299 16.71 20.58 -21.40
C GLY A 299 16.90 20.73 -19.89
N LEU A 300 17.60 19.79 -19.25
CA LEU A 300 17.89 19.87 -17.82
C LEU A 300 18.58 21.19 -17.46
N GLY A 301 17.99 21.90 -16.50
CA GLY A 301 18.54 23.05 -15.81
C GLY A 301 18.23 23.00 -14.32
N GLY A 302 18.33 24.15 -13.65
CA GLY A 302 18.07 24.29 -12.22
C GLY A 302 19.35 24.41 -11.39
N SER A 303 19.21 24.30 -10.07
CA SER A 303 20.30 24.53 -9.13
C SER A 303 20.13 23.74 -7.83
N LEU A 304 21.26 23.32 -7.25
CA LEU A 304 21.34 22.67 -5.94
C LEU A 304 22.15 23.56 -4.99
N ALA A 305 21.57 23.91 -3.86
CA ALA A 305 22.27 24.45 -2.70
C ALA A 305 22.91 23.28 -1.92
N MET A 306 24.24 23.32 -1.79
CA MET A 306 25.03 22.21 -1.23
C MET A 306 25.12 22.23 0.32
N GLY A 307 24.38 23.13 0.96
CA GLY A 307 24.34 23.30 2.42
C GLY A 307 25.47 24.16 3.01
N ASP A 308 26.61 24.26 2.33
CA ASP A 308 27.80 25.02 2.75
C ASP A 308 27.81 26.48 2.23
N GLY A 309 26.69 26.94 1.70
CA GLY A 309 26.51 28.25 1.06
C GLY A 309 26.87 28.26 -0.42
N ALA A 310 27.41 27.18 -0.98
CA ALA A 310 27.61 27.05 -2.42
C ALA A 310 26.32 26.63 -3.13
N THR A 311 26.25 26.94 -4.42
CA THR A 311 25.20 26.49 -5.33
C THR A 311 25.83 25.95 -6.61
N VAL A 312 25.39 24.77 -7.04
CA VAL A 312 25.86 24.10 -8.25
C VAL A 312 24.71 23.96 -9.25
N THR A 313 25.04 23.94 -10.54
CA THR A 313 24.11 23.78 -11.65
C THR A 313 24.69 22.79 -12.67
N PRO A 314 23.88 22.15 -13.53
CA PRO A 314 24.42 21.37 -14.65
C PRO A 314 25.39 22.23 -15.49
N PRO A 315 26.55 21.69 -15.95
CA PRO A 315 26.99 20.30 -15.85
C PRO A 315 28.01 20.06 -14.73
N THR A 316 28.01 20.81 -13.62
CA THR A 316 28.99 20.64 -12.53
C THR A 316 28.94 19.22 -11.96
N THR A 317 29.97 18.41 -12.16
CA THR A 317 29.98 16.99 -11.73
C THR A 317 30.65 16.76 -10.38
N GLU A 318 31.17 17.79 -9.73
CA GLU A 318 31.90 17.66 -8.47
C GLU A 318 31.75 18.92 -7.62
N HIS A 319 31.62 18.75 -6.30
CA HIS A 319 31.57 19.81 -5.31
C HIS A 319 32.49 19.50 -4.13
N ALA A 320 33.42 20.40 -3.81
CA ALA A 320 34.37 20.23 -2.73
C ALA A 320 33.85 20.86 -1.43
N TYR A 321 33.78 20.05 -0.37
CA TYR A 321 33.47 20.53 0.98
C TYR A 321 34.72 20.96 1.74
N ALA A 322 34.54 21.79 2.76
CA ALA A 322 35.60 22.09 3.72
C ALA A 322 36.04 20.80 4.45
N ALA A 323 37.28 20.79 4.94
CA ALA A 323 37.83 19.69 5.75
C ALA A 323 37.31 19.69 7.21
N THR A 324 36.30 20.50 7.51
CA THR A 324 35.64 20.55 8.83
C THR A 324 34.51 19.54 8.86
N PRO A 325 34.37 18.73 9.93
CA PRO A 325 33.24 17.82 10.09
C PRO A 325 31.90 18.57 10.01
N ALA A 326 30.96 18.08 9.21
CA ALA A 326 29.62 18.63 9.13
C ALA A 326 28.62 17.68 8.46
N ILE A 327 27.33 17.84 8.79
CA ILE A 327 26.20 17.23 8.07
C ILE A 327 25.45 18.33 7.30
N TRP A 328 25.55 18.29 5.97
CA TRP A 328 25.03 19.33 5.07
C TRP A 328 23.67 18.96 4.49
N ALA A 329 22.69 19.86 4.63
CA ALA A 329 21.42 19.75 3.92
C ALA A 329 21.61 20.14 2.45
N VAL A 330 21.26 19.24 1.53
CA VAL A 330 21.22 19.53 0.10
C VAL A 330 19.78 19.82 -0.28
N SER A 331 19.55 20.92 -0.99
CA SER A 331 18.20 21.26 -1.48
C SER A 331 18.27 22.01 -2.79
N GLY A 332 17.23 21.95 -3.60
CA GLY A 332 17.21 22.66 -4.87
C GLY A 332 15.98 22.38 -5.70
N VAL A 333 16.03 22.87 -6.94
CA VAL A 333 14.99 22.64 -7.94
C VAL A 333 15.70 22.37 -9.26
N LEU A 334 15.45 21.20 -9.85
CA LEU A 334 15.81 20.91 -11.23
C LEU A 334 14.68 21.36 -12.15
N THR A 335 15.01 21.68 -13.40
CA THR A 335 14.01 22.03 -14.42
C THR A 335 14.22 21.17 -15.65
N SER A 336 13.15 20.60 -16.21
CA SER A 336 13.19 19.92 -17.50
C SER A 336 11.89 20.15 -18.24
N LEU A 337 11.98 20.58 -19.52
CA LEU A 337 10.82 20.88 -20.37
C LEU A 337 9.78 21.84 -19.75
N GLY A 338 10.21 22.70 -18.82
CA GLY A 338 9.34 23.66 -18.11
C GLY A 338 8.73 23.14 -16.81
N SER A 339 8.94 21.87 -16.46
CA SER A 339 8.56 21.28 -15.18
C SER A 339 9.65 21.49 -14.13
N GLU A 340 9.26 21.82 -12.91
CA GLU A 340 10.14 21.90 -11.74
C GLU A 340 10.13 20.56 -10.98
N ILE A 341 11.32 20.08 -10.60
CA ILE A 341 11.53 18.86 -9.82
C ILE A 341 12.24 19.28 -8.53
N PRO A 342 11.54 19.33 -7.38
CA PRO A 342 12.19 19.67 -6.12
C PRO A 342 13.19 18.58 -5.74
N VAL A 343 14.33 18.99 -5.18
CA VAL A 343 15.37 18.09 -4.69
C VAL A 343 15.61 18.42 -3.22
N ALA A 344 15.67 17.38 -2.39
CA ALA A 344 16.09 17.47 -1.00
C ALA A 344 16.89 16.22 -0.63
N GLY A 345 17.92 16.38 0.20
CA GLY A 345 18.71 15.28 0.72
C GLY A 345 19.76 15.78 1.70
N THR A 346 20.71 14.92 2.06
CA THR A 346 21.75 15.20 3.04
C THR A 346 23.07 14.58 2.61
N LEU A 347 24.16 15.30 2.82
CA LEU A 347 25.52 14.77 2.69
C LEU A 347 26.22 14.81 4.04
N VAL A 348 26.91 13.73 4.37
CA VAL A 348 27.59 13.52 5.64
C VAL A 348 29.10 13.58 5.41
N ARG A 349 29.75 14.55 6.06
CA ARG A 349 31.21 14.76 6.00
C ARG A 349 31.75 14.78 7.42
N THR A 350 31.74 13.64 8.11
CA THR A 350 32.20 13.55 9.50
C THR A 350 32.99 12.26 9.73
N THR A 351 33.92 12.31 10.67
CA THR A 351 34.63 11.12 11.16
C THR A 351 33.80 10.36 12.20
N HIS A 352 32.80 11.00 12.80
CA HIS A 352 31.93 10.40 13.82
C HIS A 352 30.79 9.63 13.15
N ARG A 353 31.12 8.44 12.64
CA ARG A 353 30.19 7.56 11.92
C ARG A 353 30.33 6.12 12.37
N ALA A 354 29.21 5.42 12.43
CA ALA A 354 29.14 3.99 12.70
C ALA A 354 28.27 3.33 11.64
N ARG A 355 28.58 2.06 11.36
CA ARG A 355 27.71 1.16 10.62
C ARG A 355 27.18 0.11 11.60
N ALA A 356 25.87 -0.09 11.59
CA ALA A 356 25.23 -1.19 12.29
C ALA A 356 24.85 -2.25 11.25
N ASP A 357 25.33 -3.48 11.41
CA ASP A 357 25.05 -4.57 10.46
C ASP A 357 23.65 -5.19 10.62
N GLY A 358 22.81 -4.60 11.46
CA GLY A 358 21.43 -5.01 11.74
C GLY A 358 20.94 -4.44 13.07
N LEU A 359 19.73 -4.83 13.48
CA LEU A 359 19.17 -4.48 14.79
C LEU A 359 19.18 -5.71 15.70
N ALA A 360 19.63 -5.54 16.94
CA ALA A 360 19.38 -6.50 18.00
C ALA A 360 18.14 -6.04 18.79
N LEU A 361 17.14 -6.90 18.90
CA LEU A 361 15.85 -6.54 19.46
C LEU A 361 15.76 -6.94 20.94
N ALA A 362 15.47 -5.98 21.81
CA ALA A 362 15.23 -6.25 23.23
C ALA A 362 13.87 -6.91 23.48
N GLU A 363 12.88 -6.64 22.63
CA GLU A 363 11.51 -7.17 22.66
C GLU A 363 11.07 -7.58 21.24
N PRO A 364 10.14 -8.54 21.06
CA PRO A 364 9.41 -9.28 22.08
C PRO A 364 10.23 -10.42 22.73
N ASP A 365 9.73 -10.95 23.85
CA ASP A 365 10.35 -12.09 24.57
C ASP A 365 10.43 -13.38 23.74
N SER A 366 9.63 -13.49 22.67
CA SER A 366 9.64 -14.64 21.76
C SER A 366 10.92 -14.67 20.93
N ASP A 367 11.79 -15.65 21.19
CA ASP A 367 13.05 -15.83 20.46
C ASP A 367 12.84 -16.00 18.94
N VAL A 368 11.72 -16.63 18.52
CA VAL A 368 11.40 -16.81 17.09
C VAL A 368 11.06 -15.47 16.45
N ALA A 369 10.17 -14.69 17.06
CA ALA A 369 9.78 -13.39 16.53
C ALA A 369 10.98 -12.43 16.52
N ARG A 370 11.80 -12.46 17.57
CA ARG A 370 13.05 -11.70 17.63
C ARG A 370 13.97 -12.06 16.46
N THR A 371 14.27 -13.35 16.28
CA THR A 371 15.15 -13.82 15.20
C THR A 371 14.64 -13.40 13.82
N VAL A 372 13.33 -13.51 13.57
CA VAL A 372 12.74 -13.10 12.29
C VAL A 372 12.90 -11.59 12.09
N LEU A 373 12.46 -10.78 13.05
CA LEU A 373 12.52 -9.32 12.93
C LEU A 373 13.96 -8.78 12.86
N GLU A 374 14.89 -9.36 13.61
CA GLU A 374 16.32 -9.03 13.52
C GLU A 374 16.89 -9.33 12.13
N SER A 375 16.43 -10.42 11.49
CA SER A 375 16.85 -10.78 10.13
C SER A 375 16.26 -9.90 9.02
N LEU A 376 15.18 -9.18 9.32
CA LEU A 376 14.50 -8.28 8.39
C LEU A 376 15.07 -6.85 8.44
N ALA A 377 15.74 -6.48 9.54
CA ALA A 377 16.31 -5.15 9.69
C ALA A 377 17.54 -4.97 8.78
N PRO A 378 17.54 -4.03 7.84
CA PRO A 378 18.70 -3.78 7.00
C PRO A 378 19.86 -3.20 7.82
N PRO A 379 21.10 -3.25 7.33
CA PRO A 379 22.20 -2.48 7.90
C PRO A 379 21.91 -0.97 7.86
N PHE A 380 22.48 -0.22 8.80
CA PHE A 380 22.32 1.24 8.90
C PHE A 380 23.66 1.94 8.93
N LEU A 381 23.68 3.12 8.34
CA LEU A 381 24.72 4.13 8.55
C LEU A 381 24.17 5.17 9.52
N VAL A 382 24.99 5.52 10.51
CA VAL A 382 24.66 6.54 11.51
C VAL A 382 25.84 7.48 11.65
N ALA A 383 25.58 8.78 11.70
CA ALA A 383 26.60 9.81 11.86
C ALA A 383 26.09 10.94 12.74
N ILE A 384 27.00 11.54 13.52
CA ILE A 384 26.68 12.69 14.36
C ILE A 384 27.55 13.89 14.02
N ASP A 385 26.95 15.06 14.18
CA ASP A 385 27.60 16.36 14.13
C ASP A 385 27.27 17.12 15.41
N THR A 386 28.20 17.04 16.37
CA THR A 386 28.09 17.68 17.69
C THR A 386 28.51 19.14 17.68
N GLU A 387 29.15 19.60 16.60
CA GLU A 387 29.60 21.00 16.44
C GLU A 387 28.51 21.88 15.84
N SER A 388 27.57 21.30 15.09
CA SER A 388 26.39 21.99 14.59
C SER A 388 25.50 22.55 15.71
N THR A 389 24.78 23.63 15.43
CA THR A 389 23.85 24.25 16.37
C THR A 389 22.45 24.35 15.74
N PRO A 390 21.48 23.50 16.13
CA PRO A 390 21.61 22.42 17.12
C PRO A 390 22.46 21.25 16.60
N PRO A 391 23.02 20.40 17.49
CA PRO A 391 23.65 19.14 17.11
C PRO A 391 22.68 18.24 16.34
N VAL A 392 23.19 17.46 15.38
CA VAL A 392 22.38 16.65 14.46
C VAL A 392 22.87 15.21 14.39
N LEU A 393 21.92 14.28 14.34
CA LEU A 393 22.09 12.91 13.90
C LEU A 393 21.67 12.79 12.43
N ALA A 394 22.47 12.12 11.61
CA ALA A 394 22.06 11.64 10.29
C ALA A 394 22.07 10.11 10.29
N PHE A 395 21.07 9.50 9.67
CA PHE A 395 21.04 8.06 9.47
C PHE A 395 20.39 7.68 8.14
N ALA A 396 20.76 6.51 7.63
CA ALA A 396 20.19 5.90 6.43
C ALA A 396 20.34 4.38 6.48
N THR A 397 19.55 3.66 5.69
CA THR A 397 19.75 2.23 5.45
C THR A 397 20.84 2.00 4.41
N ASP A 398 21.72 1.03 4.66
CA ASP A 398 22.84 0.58 3.82
C ASP A 398 22.41 -0.71 3.09
N GLY A 399 21.45 -0.55 2.17
CA GLY A 399 20.71 -1.67 1.58
C GLY A 399 21.58 -2.64 0.76
N ASP A 400 22.59 -2.12 0.06
CA ASP A 400 23.54 -2.91 -0.73
C ASP A 400 24.84 -3.24 0.03
N GLN A 401 24.94 -2.78 1.28
CA GLN A 401 26.05 -3.05 2.19
C GLN A 401 27.39 -2.48 1.72
N ASP A 402 27.38 -1.47 0.85
CA ASP A 402 28.59 -0.85 0.32
C ASP A 402 29.19 0.24 1.25
N GLY A 403 28.45 0.60 2.31
CA GLY A 403 28.86 1.61 3.27
C GLY A 403 28.45 3.03 2.87
N ASP A 404 27.54 3.17 1.90
CA ASP A 404 26.94 4.43 1.49
C ASP A 404 25.40 4.33 1.44
N ALA A 405 24.75 5.45 1.14
CA ALA A 405 23.30 5.49 0.92
C ALA A 405 22.96 6.58 -0.11
N PRO A 406 21.79 6.52 -0.78
CA PRO A 406 21.30 7.65 -1.56
C PRO A 406 21.19 8.91 -0.69
N PHE A 407 21.70 10.06 -1.16
CA PHE A 407 21.71 11.30 -0.37
C PHE A 407 20.30 11.78 0.01
N ASP A 408 19.29 11.48 -0.80
CA ASP A 408 17.87 11.73 -0.57
C ASP A 408 17.23 10.71 0.39
N GLY A 409 17.88 9.58 0.65
CA GLY A 409 17.49 8.58 1.66
C GLY A 409 18.01 8.87 3.07
N VAL A 410 18.80 9.93 3.28
CA VAL A 410 19.39 10.26 4.58
C VAL A 410 18.45 11.14 5.40
N THR A 411 18.01 10.61 6.54
CA THR A 411 17.18 11.34 7.49
C THR A 411 18.06 12.11 8.47
N ARG A 412 17.71 13.38 8.73
CA ARG A 412 18.35 14.24 9.73
C ARG A 412 17.42 14.50 10.90
N VAL A 413 17.92 14.29 12.11
CA VAL A 413 17.18 14.50 13.35
C VAL A 413 18.02 15.32 14.33
N PRO A 414 17.45 16.37 14.95
CA PRO A 414 18.14 17.07 16.02
C PRO A 414 18.48 16.14 17.19
N LEU A 415 19.61 16.34 17.84
CA LEU A 415 19.89 15.70 19.12
C LEU A 415 19.28 16.52 20.25
N ASP A 416 18.48 15.88 21.10
CA ASP A 416 17.97 16.48 22.34
C ASP A 416 19.08 16.61 23.37
N GLU A 417 19.96 15.60 23.42
CA GLU A 417 21.16 15.58 24.25
C GLU A 417 22.36 15.11 23.43
N ALA A 418 23.44 15.88 23.44
CA ALA A 418 24.73 15.53 22.82
C ALA A 418 25.85 15.91 23.79
N GLY A 419 26.14 15.00 24.74
CA GLY A 419 27.21 15.18 25.72
C GLY A 419 28.53 14.57 25.24
N GLU A 420 29.61 14.76 26.01
CA GLU A 420 30.91 14.14 25.71
C GLU A 420 30.88 12.60 25.78
N THR A 421 29.91 12.04 26.51
CA THR A 421 29.86 10.61 26.85
C THR A 421 28.64 9.87 26.32
N ALA A 422 27.61 10.56 25.81
CA ALA A 422 26.38 9.96 25.32
C ALA A 422 25.58 10.92 24.44
N PHE A 423 24.68 10.37 23.62
CA PHE A 423 23.70 11.15 22.86
C PHE A 423 22.30 10.54 22.94
N THR A 424 21.30 11.40 22.68
CA THR A 424 19.89 11.03 22.48
C THR A 424 19.30 11.92 21.38
N SER A 425 18.64 11.32 20.38
CA SER A 425 17.94 12.05 19.32
C SER A 425 16.55 12.51 19.75
N ALA A 426 16.02 13.54 19.10
CA ALA A 426 14.59 13.79 19.10
C ALA A 426 13.83 12.59 18.50
N PRO A 427 12.54 12.39 18.84
CA PRO A 427 11.74 11.33 18.24
C PRO A 427 11.58 11.52 16.73
N VAL A 428 11.68 10.43 15.97
CA VAL A 428 11.50 10.41 14.51
C VAL A 428 10.63 9.24 14.08
N LEU A 429 9.90 9.40 12.97
CA LEU A 429 9.29 8.25 12.30
C LEU A 429 10.39 7.53 11.50
N LEU A 430 10.78 6.34 11.95
CA LEU A 430 11.78 5.54 11.26
C LEU A 430 11.08 4.55 10.33
N SER A 431 11.44 4.59 9.05
CA SER A 431 10.93 3.67 8.02
C SER A 431 12.03 2.71 7.62
N LEU A 432 11.81 1.41 7.82
CA LEU A 432 12.76 0.35 7.57
C LEU A 432 12.38 -0.44 6.31
N PRO A 433 12.97 -0.14 5.15
CA PRO A 433 12.76 -0.94 3.95
C PRO A 433 13.23 -2.38 4.21
N ILE A 434 12.34 -3.33 3.98
CA ILE A 434 12.64 -4.76 3.97
C ILE A 434 12.86 -5.13 2.50
N ALA A 435 14.11 -5.40 2.14
CA ALA A 435 14.45 -5.82 0.79
C ALA A 435 14.06 -7.29 0.54
N ASP A 436 13.52 -7.57 -0.63
CA ASP A 436 13.39 -8.92 -1.16
C ASP A 436 14.80 -9.50 -1.39
N PRO A 437 15.18 -10.60 -0.71
CA PRO A 437 16.51 -11.20 -0.85
C PRO A 437 16.85 -11.65 -2.27
N SER A 438 15.85 -11.89 -3.11
CA SER A 438 16.00 -12.42 -4.47
C SER A 438 16.17 -11.32 -5.52
N SER A 439 15.50 -10.18 -5.35
CA SER A 439 15.54 -9.06 -6.31
C SER A 439 16.32 -7.85 -5.82
N GLY A 440 16.54 -7.71 -4.51
CA GLY A 440 17.12 -6.53 -3.88
C GLY A 440 16.15 -5.33 -3.80
N ASN A 441 14.94 -5.44 -4.36
CA ASN A 441 13.94 -4.38 -4.29
C ASN A 441 13.30 -4.32 -2.91
N VAL A 442 12.86 -3.14 -2.49
CA VAL A 442 12.07 -2.97 -1.25
C VAL A 442 10.73 -3.69 -1.42
N ALA A 443 10.51 -4.75 -0.63
CA ALA A 443 9.27 -5.53 -0.60
C ALA A 443 8.25 -4.96 0.39
N ALA A 444 8.73 -4.35 1.47
CA ALA A 444 7.89 -3.76 2.51
C ALA A 444 8.62 -2.63 3.23
N THR A 445 7.89 -1.85 4.03
CA THR A 445 8.48 -0.86 4.92
C THR A 445 7.90 -1.03 6.32
N LEU A 446 8.75 -1.38 7.28
CA LEU A 446 8.36 -1.45 8.69
C LEU A 446 8.54 -0.08 9.34
N ARG A 447 7.48 0.48 9.94
CA ARG A 447 7.53 1.80 10.55
C ARG A 447 7.64 1.69 12.07
N VAL A 448 8.66 2.35 12.62
CA VAL A 448 8.85 2.55 14.05
C VAL A 448 8.43 3.98 14.40
N GLN A 449 7.31 4.13 15.10
CA GLN A 449 6.80 5.42 15.56
C GLN A 449 7.62 5.95 16.73
N ALA A 450 7.84 7.26 16.72
CA ALA A 450 8.57 7.98 17.77
C ALA A 450 9.93 7.32 18.12
N ALA A 451 10.62 6.83 17.10
CA ALA A 451 11.93 6.20 17.24
C ALA A 451 12.93 7.21 17.83
N ILE A 452 13.63 6.81 18.88
CA ILE A 452 14.66 7.57 19.57
C ILE A 452 15.97 6.79 19.45
N PHE A 453 16.98 7.43 18.88
CA PHE A 453 18.34 6.90 18.81
C PHE A 453 19.12 7.36 20.04
N SER A 454 19.88 6.46 20.65
CA SER A 454 20.75 6.77 21.78
C SER A 454 21.99 5.89 21.79
N GLY A 455 23.06 6.34 22.44
CA GLY A 455 24.27 5.53 22.55
C GLY A 455 25.40 6.23 23.31
N PRO A 456 26.43 5.47 23.74
CA PRO A 456 27.59 6.04 24.39
C PRO A 456 28.52 6.71 23.37
N LEU A 457 29.09 7.85 23.77
CA LEU A 457 30.14 8.55 23.04
C LEU A 457 31.46 8.49 23.81
N LEU A 458 32.57 8.56 23.08
CA LEU A 458 33.90 8.79 23.63
C LEU A 458 34.62 9.74 22.68
N GLU A 459 35.01 10.91 23.19
CA GLU A 459 35.67 11.97 22.40
C GLU A 459 34.87 12.37 21.15
N GLY A 460 33.54 12.35 21.27
CA GLY A 460 32.61 12.69 20.18
C GLY A 460 32.33 11.56 19.19
N ASP A 461 32.95 10.39 19.34
CA ASP A 461 32.74 9.23 18.47
C ASP A 461 31.94 8.11 19.17
N PHE A 462 31.37 7.20 18.40
CA PHE A 462 30.59 6.07 18.92
C PHE A 462 31.48 5.12 19.73
N ALA A 463 31.13 4.91 21.01
CA ALA A 463 31.92 4.08 21.93
C ALA A 463 31.30 2.71 22.21
N GLY A 464 30.18 2.39 21.55
CA GLY A 464 29.41 1.16 21.74
C GLY A 464 28.17 1.15 20.85
N ASP A 465 27.24 0.26 21.17
CA ASP A 465 26.04 0.04 20.36
C ASP A 465 25.12 1.27 20.37
N VAL A 466 24.53 1.55 19.20
CA VAL A 466 23.46 2.53 19.04
C VAL A 466 22.14 1.82 19.27
N ALA A 467 21.38 2.27 20.26
CA ALA A 467 20.06 1.75 20.58
C ALA A 467 18.97 2.57 19.91
N ILE A 468 17.94 1.88 19.40
CA ILE A 468 16.72 2.48 18.85
C ILE A 468 15.56 2.02 19.72
N ALA A 469 14.77 2.96 20.25
CA ALA A 469 13.54 2.67 20.99
C ALA A 469 12.35 3.38 20.35
N GLY A 470 11.24 2.69 20.16
CA GLY A 470 10.01 3.24 19.59
C GLY A 470 8.92 2.18 19.47
N ASP A 471 7.77 2.57 18.93
CA ASP A 471 6.60 1.69 18.82
C ASP A 471 6.45 1.12 17.40
N LEU A 472 6.30 -0.20 17.28
CA LEU A 472 5.99 -0.85 16.00
C LEU A 472 4.48 -0.82 15.75
N VAL A 473 4.07 -0.43 14.54
CA VAL A 473 2.65 -0.51 14.15
C VAL A 473 2.29 -1.96 13.87
N ILE A 474 1.20 -2.45 14.48
CA ILE A 474 0.77 -3.86 14.38
C ILE A 474 0.47 -4.26 12.94
N ASP A 475 -0.05 -3.35 12.11
CA ASP A 475 -0.33 -3.62 10.71
C ASP A 475 0.98 -3.96 9.95
N ASP A 476 2.07 -3.23 10.20
CA ASP A 476 3.39 -3.50 9.59
C ASP A 476 4.01 -4.82 10.08
N LEU A 477 3.73 -5.23 11.33
CA LEU A 477 4.25 -6.49 11.89
C LEU A 477 3.50 -7.71 11.35
N VAL A 478 2.18 -7.59 11.15
CA VAL A 478 1.36 -8.63 10.52
C VAL A 478 1.68 -8.75 9.04
N ASP A 479 2.05 -7.65 8.40
CA ASP A 479 2.47 -7.65 7.00
C ASP A 479 3.91 -8.18 6.83
N ALA A 480 4.82 -7.97 7.81
CA ALA A 480 6.21 -8.44 7.74
C ALA A 480 6.46 -9.89 8.18
N LEU A 481 5.52 -10.52 8.91
CA LEU A 481 5.59 -11.91 9.41
C LEU A 481 4.85 -12.88 8.48
#